data_AF-A0A7Z9MJA6-F1
#
_entry.id   AF-A0A7Z9MJA6-F1
#
_cell.length_a   1.000
_cell.length_b   1.000
_cell.length_c   1.000
_cell.angle_alpha   90.00
_cell.angle_beta   90.00
_cell.angle_gamma   90.00
#
_symmetry.space_group_name_H-M   'P 1'
#
loop_
_entity.id
_entity.type
_entity.pdbx_description
1 polymer ?
#
loop_
_entity_poly.entity_id
_entity_poly.type
_entity_poly.pdbx_seq_one_letter_code
_entity_poly.pdbx_strand_id
1 'polypeptide(L)'
;MNNKFFSSLTIYIGGILLIIGCMYDFIFVLFASVSILIFCALQFPFRLEEGWECSCGYDLSFMNTNSDKCPECGQLVVFEWTQNPNDFSRKTTKRLHLTVCMFALAVILFLVYITSVVLEAYALI
;
A
#
# COMPACT_ATOMS: atom_id res chain seq x y z
N MET A 1 3.88 11.47 -19.72
CA MET A 1 5.21 11.00 -19.26
C MET A 1 5.03 9.80 -18.34
N ASN A 2 5.83 8.76 -18.55
CA ASN A 2 5.52 7.37 -18.20
C ASN A 2 5.86 7.05 -16.72
N ASN A 3 4.95 7.33 -15.79
CA ASN A 3 5.11 7.07 -14.34
C ASN A 3 5.50 5.61 -14.00
N LYS A 4 5.18 4.65 -14.88
CA LYS A 4 5.57 3.24 -14.70
C LYS A 4 7.08 3.00 -14.83
N PHE A 5 7.76 3.77 -15.68
CA PHE A 5 9.20 3.63 -15.90
C PHE A 5 9.99 4.22 -14.75
N PHE A 6 9.59 5.39 -14.26
CA PHE A 6 10.20 6.04 -13.09
C PHE A 6 10.02 5.21 -11.82
N SER A 7 8.83 4.64 -11.61
CA SER A 7 8.55 3.75 -10.47
C SER A 7 9.33 2.44 -10.50
N SER A 8 9.51 1.82 -11.67
CA SER A 8 10.30 0.58 -11.76
C SER A 8 11.79 0.85 -11.55
N LEU A 9 12.30 1.97 -12.06
CA LEU A 9 13.69 2.37 -11.91
C LEU A 9 14.04 2.71 -10.44
N THR A 10 13.18 3.43 -9.73
CA THR A 10 13.39 3.72 -8.30
C THR A 10 13.34 2.46 -7.44
N ILE A 11 12.50 1.48 -7.78
CA ILE A 11 12.47 0.18 -7.09
C ILE A 11 13.78 -0.60 -7.33
N TYR A 12 14.30 -0.62 -8.56
CA TYR A 12 15.56 -1.31 -8.87
C TYR A 12 16.77 -0.66 -8.20
N ILE A 13 16.88 0.67 -8.27
CA ILE A 13 17.97 1.41 -7.64
C ILE A 13 17.89 1.30 -6.11
N GLY A 14 16.68 1.38 -5.54
CA GLY A 14 16.44 1.16 -4.12
C GLY A 14 16.81 -0.25 -3.67
N GLY A 15 16.47 -1.28 -4.45
CA GLY A 15 16.84 -2.67 -4.16
C GLY A 15 18.36 -2.89 -4.16
N ILE A 16 19.09 -2.32 -5.12
CA ILE A 16 20.55 -2.42 -5.19
C ILE A 16 21.21 -1.71 -3.99
N LEU A 17 20.75 -0.51 -3.64
CA LEU A 17 21.23 0.23 -2.46
C LEU A 17 20.96 -0.51 -1.15
N LEU A 18 19.82 -1.21 -1.06
CA LEU A 18 19.46 -2.00 0.13
C LEU A 18 20.38 -3.22 0.28
N ILE A 19 20.71 -3.92 -0.80
CA ILE A 19 21.65 -5.05 -0.79
C ILE A 19 23.06 -4.59 -0.40
N ILE A 20 23.54 -3.47 -0.96
CA ILE A 20 24.86 -2.91 -0.65
C ILE A 20 24.90 -2.41 0.81
N GLY A 21 23.83 -1.79 1.30
CA GLY A 21 23.70 -1.34 2.70
C GLY A 21 23.66 -2.49 3.71
N CYS A 22 22.99 -3.60 3.37
CA CYS A 22 22.96 -4.82 4.20
C CYS A 22 24.35 -5.44 4.41
N MET A 23 25.29 -5.24 3.48
CA MET A 23 26.66 -5.74 3.62
C MET A 23 27.54 -4.88 4.54
N TYR A 24 27.14 -3.65 4.84
CA TYR A 24 27.96 -2.69 5.60
C TYR A 24 27.58 -2.59 7.08
N ASP A 25 26.28 -2.52 7.41
CA ASP A 25 25.82 -2.35 8.79
C ASP A 25 24.36 -2.83 8.96
N PHE A 26 24.06 -3.53 10.05
CA PHE A 26 22.71 -3.98 10.37
C PHE A 26 21.76 -2.78 10.65
N ILE A 27 22.28 -1.60 11.01
CA ILE A 27 21.51 -0.36 11.13
C ILE A 27 20.87 0.05 9.79
N PHE A 28 21.52 -0.21 8.65
CA PHE A 28 20.92 0.06 7.33
C PHE A 28 19.67 -0.80 7.07
N VAL A 29 19.65 -2.05 7.58
CA VAL A 29 18.50 -2.95 7.47
C VAL A 29 17.30 -2.38 8.23
N LEU A 30 17.54 -1.82 9.42
CA LEU A 30 16.50 -1.14 10.20
C LEU A 30 15.96 0.07 9.46
N PHE A 31 16.84 0.95 8.95
CA PHE A 31 16.42 2.15 8.23
C PHE A 31 15.61 1.82 6.97
N ALA A 32 16.01 0.78 6.23
CA ALA A 32 15.28 0.29 5.07
C ALA A 32 13.88 -0.23 5.45
N SER A 33 13.79 -1.06 6.50
CA SER A 33 12.51 -1.55 7.02
C SER A 33 11.55 -0.42 7.38
N VAL A 34 12.04 0.58 8.14
CA VAL A 34 11.22 1.74 8.56
C VAL A 34 10.78 2.57 7.36
N SER A 35 11.68 2.81 6.40
CA SER A 35 11.36 3.56 5.19
C SER A 35 10.25 2.89 4.39
N ILE A 36 10.32 1.57 4.21
CA ILE A 36 9.31 0.79 3.49
C ILE A 36 7.97 0.85 4.22
N LEU A 37 7.94 0.80 5.56
CA LEU A 37 6.71 0.96 6.33
C LEU A 37 6.07 2.34 6.12
N ILE A 38 6.86 3.40 6.06
CA ILE A 38 6.38 4.76 5.77
C ILE A 38 5.74 4.83 4.37
N PHE A 39 6.42 4.28 3.36
CA PHE A 39 5.85 4.20 2.01
C PHE A 39 4.58 3.35 1.97
N CYS A 40 4.53 2.26 2.74
CA CYS A 40 3.33 1.43 2.90
C CYS A 40 2.14 2.24 3.43
N ALA A 41 2.37 3.06 4.46
CA ALA A 41 1.33 3.92 5.03
C ALA A 41 0.82 4.95 4.03
N LEU A 42 1.71 5.53 3.22
CA LEU A 42 1.36 6.49 2.17
C LEU A 42 0.65 5.84 0.97
N GLN A 43 0.96 4.57 0.69
CA GLN A 43 0.38 3.83 -0.44
C GLN A 43 -0.98 3.18 -0.08
N PHE A 44 -1.42 3.27 1.18
CA PHE A 44 -2.63 2.59 1.64
C PHE A 44 -3.86 3.14 0.90
N PRO A 45 -4.60 2.32 0.12
CA PRO A 45 -5.73 2.82 -0.63
C PRO A 45 -6.88 3.17 0.33
N PHE A 46 -7.17 4.47 0.47
CA PHE A 46 -8.36 4.91 1.19
C PHE A 46 -9.58 4.75 0.29
N ARG A 47 -10.62 4.11 0.83
CA ARG A 47 -11.94 3.95 0.17
C ARG A 47 -12.61 5.30 -0.17
N LEU A 48 -12.10 6.40 0.40
CA LEU A 48 -12.58 7.77 0.21
C LEU A 48 -11.99 8.45 -1.05
N GLU A 49 -10.87 7.96 -1.61
CA GLU A 49 -10.29 8.50 -2.86
C GLU A 49 -11.00 7.98 -4.12
N GLU A 50 -11.76 6.91 -3.94
CA GLU A 50 -12.59 6.29 -4.93
C GLU A 50 -13.85 7.17 -5.09
N GLY A 51 -13.91 8.03 -6.11
CA GLY A 51 -15.03 8.97 -6.40
C GLY A 51 -16.44 8.46 -6.03
N TRP A 52 -17.02 9.06 -4.99
CA TRP A 52 -18.33 8.72 -4.45
C TRP A 52 -19.44 9.39 -5.27
N GLU A 53 -19.46 9.20 -6.58
CA GLU A 53 -20.54 9.76 -7.43
C GLU A 53 -21.35 8.62 -8.05
N CYS A 54 -22.67 8.70 -7.89
CA CYS A 54 -23.60 7.82 -8.59
C CYS A 54 -23.66 8.19 -10.08
N SER A 55 -24.09 7.26 -10.94
CA SER A 55 -24.33 7.50 -12.38
C SER A 55 -25.19 8.73 -12.69
N CYS A 56 -26.06 9.14 -11.75
CA CYS A 56 -26.92 10.30 -11.85
C CYS A 56 -26.27 11.61 -11.36
N GLY A 57 -24.98 11.60 -11.02
CA GLY A 57 -24.21 12.76 -10.54
C GLY A 57 -24.46 13.10 -9.06
N TYR A 58 -25.15 12.23 -8.33
CA TYR A 58 -25.36 12.40 -6.90
C TYR A 58 -24.12 11.99 -6.11
N ASP A 59 -23.68 12.86 -5.22
CA ASP A 59 -22.57 12.59 -4.30
C ASP A 59 -23.03 11.64 -3.18
N LEU A 60 -22.56 10.41 -3.26
CA LEU A 60 -22.83 9.31 -2.33
C LEU A 60 -22.26 9.58 -0.93
N SER A 61 -21.39 10.57 -0.75
CA SER A 61 -20.88 10.95 0.58
C SER A 61 -21.99 11.44 1.53
N PHE A 62 -23.10 11.94 0.98
CA PHE A 62 -24.27 12.37 1.75
C PHE A 62 -25.33 11.28 1.88
N MET A 63 -25.08 10.09 1.35
CA MET A 63 -26.05 9.00 1.40
C MET A 63 -26.15 8.41 2.81
N ASN A 64 -27.37 8.03 3.21
CA ASN A 64 -27.59 7.27 4.43
C ASN A 64 -26.89 5.91 4.33
N THR A 65 -26.04 5.59 5.30
CA THR A 65 -25.23 4.35 5.36
C THR A 65 -26.03 3.05 5.39
N ASN A 66 -27.33 3.13 5.69
CA ASN A 66 -28.23 1.96 5.73
C ASN A 66 -29.04 1.75 4.43
N SER A 67 -28.89 2.61 3.43
CA SER A 67 -29.57 2.46 2.14
C SER A 67 -28.60 1.87 1.12
N ASP A 68 -29.07 0.93 0.29
CA ASP A 68 -28.29 0.44 -0.87
C ASP A 68 -28.67 1.14 -2.18
N LYS A 69 -29.62 2.08 -2.12
CA LYS A 69 -30.17 2.79 -3.27
C LYS A 69 -29.83 4.27 -3.19
N CYS A 70 -29.43 4.82 -4.33
CA CYS A 70 -29.24 6.26 -4.50
C CYS A 70 -30.56 7.01 -4.28
N PRO A 71 -30.60 8.07 -3.46
CA PRO A 71 -31.83 8.79 -3.14
C PRO A 71 -32.42 9.54 -4.34
N GLU A 72 -31.59 10.03 -5.26
CA GLU A 72 -32.03 10.75 -6.46
C GLU A 72 -32.56 9.81 -7.56
N CYS A 73 -31.77 8.81 -7.96
CA CYS A 73 -32.08 7.96 -9.11
C CYS A 73 -32.67 6.59 -8.75
N GLY A 74 -32.73 6.21 -7.47
CA GLY A 74 -33.28 4.93 -7.00
C GLY A 74 -32.51 3.68 -7.44
N GLN A 75 -31.42 3.85 -8.20
CA GLN A 75 -30.54 2.78 -8.65
C GLN A 75 -29.69 2.26 -7.48
N LEU A 76 -29.27 1.00 -7.57
CA LEU A 76 -28.30 0.45 -6.65
C LEU A 76 -27.01 1.25 -6.72
N VAL A 77 -26.44 1.55 -5.55
CA VAL A 77 -25.16 2.25 -5.48
C VAL A 77 -24.08 1.35 -6.03
N VAL A 78 -23.55 1.71 -7.19
CA VAL A 78 -22.38 1.08 -7.77
C VAL A 78 -21.40 2.21 -8.05
N PHE A 79 -20.16 2.06 -7.58
CA PHE A 79 -19.12 3.04 -7.87
C PHE A 79 -18.87 3.09 -9.39
N GLU A 80 -18.54 4.27 -9.93
CA GLU A 80 -18.42 4.48 -11.39
C GLU A 80 -17.45 3.49 -12.09
N TRP A 81 -16.49 2.92 -11.36
CA TRP A 81 -15.48 2.00 -11.89
C TRP A 81 -15.70 0.53 -11.48
N THR A 82 -16.77 0.19 -10.76
CA THR A 82 -17.09 -1.19 -10.34
C THR A 82 -18.40 -1.62 -10.96
N GLN A 83 -18.58 -2.92 -11.24
CA GLN A 83 -19.90 -3.45 -11.65
C GLN A 83 -20.65 -4.08 -10.47
N ASN A 84 -19.97 -4.24 -9.33
CA ASN A 84 -20.54 -4.77 -8.10
C ASN A 84 -20.35 -3.75 -6.96
N PRO A 85 -21.35 -3.61 -6.07
CA PRO A 85 -21.32 -2.66 -4.95
C PRO A 85 -20.24 -2.94 -3.90
N ASN A 86 -19.71 -4.17 -3.84
CA ASN A 86 -18.70 -4.59 -2.87
C ASN A 86 -17.30 -4.84 -3.45
N ASP A 87 -17.12 -4.72 -4.78
CA ASP A 87 -15.80 -4.93 -5.39
C ASP A 87 -14.99 -3.64 -5.41
N PHE A 88 -13.69 -3.73 -5.15
CA PHE A 88 -12.77 -2.61 -5.32
C PHE A 88 -12.42 -2.40 -6.81
N SER A 89 -11.98 -1.19 -7.17
CA SER A 89 -11.41 -0.98 -8.51
C SER A 89 -10.27 -1.96 -8.79
N ARG A 90 -10.10 -2.39 -10.05
CA ARG A 90 -8.89 -3.13 -10.47
C ARG A 90 -7.60 -2.37 -10.14
N LYS A 91 -7.62 -1.03 -10.17
CA LYS A 91 -6.46 -0.20 -9.81
C LYS A 91 -6.20 -0.22 -8.30
N THR A 92 -7.24 -0.09 -7.49
CA THR A 92 -7.20 -0.13 -6.02
C THR A 92 -6.76 -1.50 -5.52
N THR A 93 -7.29 -2.57 -6.11
CA THR A 93 -6.88 -3.96 -5.80
C THR A 93 -5.39 -4.18 -6.06
N LYS A 94 -4.85 -3.64 -7.17
CA LYS A 94 -3.41 -3.71 -7.46
C LYS A 94 -2.58 -2.92 -6.45
N ARG A 95 -3.04 -1.72 -6.04
CA ARG A 95 -2.38 -0.94 -4.99
C ARG A 95 -2.39 -1.70 -3.66
N LEU A 96 -3.53 -2.30 -3.29
CA LEU A 96 -3.66 -3.12 -2.09
C LEU A 96 -2.69 -4.30 -2.09
N HIS A 97 -2.62 -5.08 -3.18
CA HIS A 97 -1.65 -6.18 -3.29
C HIS A 97 -0.20 -5.69 -3.17
N LEU A 98 0.14 -4.55 -3.79
CA LEU A 98 1.47 -3.96 -3.66
C LEU A 98 1.76 -3.56 -2.21
N THR A 99 0.80 -2.92 -1.53
CA THR A 99 0.93 -2.54 -0.11
C THR A 99 1.11 -3.76 0.79
N VAL A 100 0.38 -4.86 0.54
CA VAL A 100 0.56 -6.13 1.27
C VAL A 100 1.97 -6.70 1.04
N CYS A 101 2.45 -6.71 -0.21
CA CYS A 101 3.80 -7.18 -0.52
C CYS A 101 4.88 -6.32 0.16
N MET A 102 4.75 -4.99 0.13
CA MET A 102 5.69 -4.07 0.78
C MET A 102 5.69 -4.24 2.30
N PHE A 103 4.51 -4.44 2.91
CA PHE A 103 4.41 -4.69 4.34
C PHE A 103 5.08 -6.00 4.74
N ALA A 104 4.82 -7.09 4.01
CA ALA A 104 5.47 -8.37 4.25
C ALA A 104 7.00 -8.26 4.13
N LEU A 105 7.49 -7.53 3.13
CA LEU A 105 8.92 -7.30 2.93
C LEU A 105 9.54 -6.50 4.08
N ALA A 106 8.86 -5.47 4.58
CA ALA A 106 9.32 -4.71 5.74
C ALA A 106 9.40 -5.58 6.99
N VAL A 107 8.40 -6.43 7.26
CA VAL A 107 8.41 -7.36 8.39
C VAL A 107 9.60 -8.33 8.30
N ILE A 108 9.88 -8.87 7.10
CA ILE A 108 11.02 -9.76 6.89
C ILE A 108 12.33 -9.03 7.21
N LEU A 109 12.54 -7.81 6.70
CA LEU A 109 13.75 -7.03 6.98
C LEU A 109 13.89 -6.71 8.47
N PHE A 110 12.78 -6.41 9.15
CA PHE A 110 12.78 -6.18 10.58
C PHE A 110 13.20 -7.43 11.37
N LEU A 111 12.70 -8.61 10.98
CA LEU A 111 13.11 -9.88 11.59
C LEU A 111 14.60 -10.16 11.37
N VAL A 112 15.11 -9.89 10.17
CA VAL A 112 16.54 -10.02 9.87
C VAL A 112 17.38 -9.13 10.80
N TYR A 113 16.99 -7.87 10.98
CA TYR A 113 17.64 -6.96 11.92
C TYR A 113 17.65 -7.49 13.36
N ILE A 114 16.51 -8.00 13.86
CA ILE A 114 16.45 -8.57 15.20
C ILE A 114 17.39 -9.77 15.32
N THR A 115 17.40 -10.67 14.34
CA THR A 115 18.28 -11.85 14.37
C THR A 115 19.76 -11.46 14.33
N SER A 116 20.15 -10.43 13.57
CA SER A 116 21.55 -9.98 13.52
C SER A 116 21.99 -9.35 14.84
N VAL A 117 21.15 -8.52 15.46
CA VAL A 117 21.46 -7.90 16.77
C VAL A 117 21.59 -8.96 17.86
N VAL A 118 20.69 -9.94 17.87
CA VAL A 118 20.73 -11.06 18.83
C VAL A 118 21.99 -11.89 18.64
N LEU A 119 22.37 -12.20 17.39
CA LEU A 119 23.58 -12.96 17.09
C LEU A 119 24.85 -12.22 17.54
N GLU A 120 24.93 -10.91 17.32
CA GLU A 120 26.05 -10.09 17.75
C GLU A 120 26.13 -9.98 19.28
N ALA A 121 24.99 -9.88 19.97
CA ALA A 121 24.93 -9.92 21.43
C ALA A 121 25.44 -11.25 22.01
N TYR A 122 25.16 -12.38 21.35
CA TYR A 122 25.71 -13.69 21.74
C TYR A 122 27.20 -13.84 21.40
N ALA A 123 27.70 -13.19 20.35
CA ALA A 123 29.11 -13.25 19.97
C ALA A 123 30.05 -12.47 20.91
N LEU A 124 29.51 -11.55 21.71
CA LEU A 124 30.25 -10.75 22.69
C LEU A 124 30.31 -11.38 24.09
N ILE A 125 29.61 -12.50 24.32
CA ILE A 125 29.63 -13.30 25.56
C ILE A 125 30.64 -14.43 25.43
#